data_AF-A0A7S1PBS1-F1
#
_entry.id   AF-A0A7S1PBS1-F1
#
_cell.length_a   1.000
_cell.length_b   1.000
_cell.length_c   1.000
_cell.angle_alpha   90.00
_cell.angle_beta   90.00
_cell.angle_gamma   90.00
#
_symmetry.space_group_name_H-M   'P 1'
#
loop_
_entity.id
_entity.type
_entity.pdbx_description
1 polymer ?
#
loop_
_entity_poly.entity_id
_entity_poly.type
_entity_poly.pdbx_seq_one_letter_code
_entity_poly.pdbx_strand_id
1 'polypeptide(L)'
;APSSPIPFLNELARKAHLLKSVYSPRATEGSILRQPVNLADFLHPEVFLNALRQQTARLSGQAVDSLRLFTSFGPLSMQGAVSVEGLYLEGCSFNPSSALLESSSRDAPQLTRLPPLSMGWVPASSSADERPSSRPPSAPPGGGAKTTVSMPVYVSLS
;
A
#
# COMPACT_ATOMS: atom_id res chain seq x y z
N ALA A 1 19.90 11.22 7.30
CA ALA A 1 19.38 12.58 7.54
C ALA A 1 19.16 13.22 6.17
N PRO A 2 18.08 13.98 5.94
CA PRO A 2 17.85 14.61 4.64
C PRO A 2 19.05 15.50 4.29
N SER A 3 19.59 15.30 3.10
CA SER A 3 20.86 15.86 2.61
C SER A 3 20.85 17.39 2.53
N SER A 4 19.68 18.01 2.63
CA SER A 4 19.48 19.47 2.61
C SER A 4 18.35 19.91 3.57
N PRO A 5 18.57 20.93 4.41
CA PRO A 5 17.61 21.34 5.44
C PRO A 5 16.37 22.04 4.88
N ILE A 6 16.49 22.80 3.80
CA ILE A 6 15.36 23.56 3.22
C ILE A 6 14.29 22.63 2.63
N PRO A 7 14.62 21.63 1.79
CA PRO A 7 13.65 20.65 1.32
C PRO A 7 12.96 19.88 2.44
N PHE A 8 13.69 19.56 3.52
CA PHE A 8 13.10 18.93 4.69
C PHE A 8 12.07 19.83 5.37
N LEU A 9 12.40 21.10 5.62
CA LEU A 9 11.47 22.06 6.24
C LEU A 9 10.23 22.29 5.38
N ASN A 10 10.41 22.40 4.07
CA ASN A 10 9.30 22.54 3.12
C ASN A 10 8.39 21.30 3.14
N GLU A 11 8.98 20.11 3.16
CA GLU A 11 8.21 18.86 3.21
C GLU A 11 7.48 18.72 4.55
N LEU A 12 8.12 19.05 5.67
CA LEU A 12 7.49 19.05 6.98
C LEU A 12 6.31 20.03 7.05
N ALA A 13 6.50 21.25 6.55
CA ALA A 13 5.44 22.26 6.50
C ALA A 13 4.27 21.81 5.61
N ARG A 14 4.57 21.20 4.45
CA ARG A 14 3.57 20.60 3.55
C ARG A 14 2.77 19.52 4.24
N LYS A 15 3.43 18.55 4.88
CA LYS A 15 2.77 17.45 5.62
C LYS A 15 1.92 17.97 6.77
N ALA A 16 2.45 18.89 7.59
CA ALA A 16 1.71 19.49 8.69
C ALA A 16 0.44 20.23 8.21
N HIS A 17 0.55 20.96 7.10
CA HIS A 17 -0.60 21.61 6.48
C HIS A 17 -1.65 20.58 6.04
N LEU A 18 -1.27 19.53 5.33
CA LEU A 18 -2.20 18.49 4.86
C LEU A 18 -2.87 17.73 5.99
N LEU A 19 -2.12 17.38 7.04
CA LEU A 19 -2.68 16.74 8.22
C LEU A 19 -3.76 17.60 8.88
N LYS A 20 -3.54 18.93 8.95
CA LYS A 20 -4.50 19.86 9.54
C LYS A 20 -5.68 20.18 8.63
N SER A 21 -5.45 20.44 7.34
CA SER A 21 -6.49 20.93 6.42
C SER A 21 -7.32 19.81 5.80
N VAL A 22 -6.73 18.64 5.57
CA VAL A 22 -7.38 17.51 4.88
C VAL A 22 -7.71 16.37 5.83
N TYR A 23 -6.72 15.86 6.57
CA TYR A 23 -6.92 14.63 7.35
C TYR A 23 -7.65 14.87 8.67
N SER A 24 -7.44 16.02 9.35
CA SER A 24 -8.13 16.34 10.60
C SER A 24 -9.67 16.43 10.45
N PRO A 25 -10.23 17.15 9.46
CA PRO A 25 -11.68 17.15 9.25
C PRO A 25 -12.24 15.76 8.92
N ARG A 26 -11.53 15.02 8.05
CA ARG A 26 -11.92 13.64 7.69
C ARG A 26 -11.90 12.71 8.91
N ALA A 27 -10.95 12.91 9.84
CA ALA A 27 -10.87 12.14 11.08
C ALA A 27 -12.08 12.40 11.97
N THR A 28 -12.45 13.67 12.15
CA THR A 28 -13.59 14.07 12.99
C THR A 28 -14.92 13.58 12.44
N GLU A 29 -15.05 13.47 11.11
CA GLU A 29 -16.24 12.95 10.44
C GLU A 29 -16.26 11.41 10.32
N GLY A 30 -15.18 10.73 10.69
CA GLY A 30 -15.02 9.28 10.44
C GLY A 30 -14.96 8.92 8.95
N SER A 31 -14.54 9.86 8.10
CA SER A 31 -14.53 9.75 6.63
C SER A 31 -13.13 9.53 6.02
N ILE A 32 -12.08 9.38 6.84
CA ILE A 32 -10.69 9.15 6.36
C ILE A 32 -10.62 8.06 5.29
N LEU A 33 -11.22 6.89 5.55
CA LEU A 33 -11.11 5.72 4.69
C LEU A 33 -12.01 5.78 3.45
N ARG A 34 -12.90 6.79 3.35
CA ARG A 34 -13.83 6.92 2.21
C ARG A 34 -13.16 7.48 0.96
N GLN A 35 -12.02 8.14 1.11
CA GLN A 35 -11.27 8.72 0.02
C GLN A 35 -9.87 8.11 -0.03
N PRO A 36 -9.20 8.10 -1.20
CA PRO A 36 -7.81 7.68 -1.29
C PRO A 36 -6.92 8.47 -0.33
N VAL A 37 -5.94 7.75 0.23
CA VAL A 37 -4.99 8.26 1.21
C VAL A 37 -3.59 8.16 0.61
N ASN A 38 -2.80 9.23 0.67
CA ASN A 38 -1.40 9.18 0.28
C ASN A 38 -0.54 8.99 1.54
N LEU A 39 0.15 7.84 1.62
CA LEU A 39 1.01 7.52 2.76
C LEU A 39 2.15 8.53 2.93
N ALA A 40 2.58 9.19 1.86
CA ALA A 40 3.63 10.21 1.92
C ALA A 40 3.22 11.47 2.69
N ASP A 41 1.92 11.72 2.89
CA ASP A 41 1.44 12.89 3.64
C ASP A 41 1.59 12.74 5.16
N PHE A 42 1.75 11.51 5.65
CA PHE A 42 1.96 11.26 7.07
C PHE A 42 3.44 11.45 7.45
N LEU A 43 3.65 11.86 8.69
CA LEU A 43 4.99 11.88 9.30
C LEU A 43 5.47 10.45 9.58
N HIS A 44 4.55 9.60 10.04
CA HIS A 44 4.80 8.20 10.41
C HIS A 44 3.72 7.30 9.79
N PRO A 45 3.87 6.90 8.51
CA PRO A 45 2.90 6.05 7.82
C PRO A 45 2.63 4.73 8.55
N GLU A 46 3.65 4.18 9.21
CA GLU A 46 3.56 2.96 10.03
C GLU A 46 2.55 3.08 11.18
N VAL A 47 2.43 4.27 11.78
CA VAL A 47 1.47 4.53 12.86
C VAL A 47 0.05 4.50 12.31
N PHE A 48 -0.17 5.08 11.13
CA PHE A 48 -1.46 5.01 10.44
C PHE A 48 -1.84 3.55 10.13
N LEU A 49 -0.93 2.77 9.56
CA LEU A 49 -1.18 1.37 9.22
C LEU A 49 -1.48 0.52 10.46
N ASN A 50 -0.77 0.77 11.57
CA ASN A 50 -1.03 0.08 12.83
C ASN A 50 -2.36 0.50 13.47
N ALA A 51 -2.74 1.78 13.39
CA ALA A 51 -4.05 2.24 13.84
C ALA A 51 -5.18 1.60 13.01
N LEU A 52 -5.01 1.51 11.69
CA LEU A 52 -5.93 0.79 10.81
C LEU A 52 -6.05 -0.68 11.21
N ARG A 53 -4.92 -1.34 11.53
CA ARG A 53 -4.91 -2.73 12.02
C ARG A 53 -5.75 -2.90 13.27
N GLN A 54 -5.57 -2.02 14.25
CA GLN A 54 -6.31 -2.05 15.51
C GLN A 54 -7.81 -1.79 15.29
N GLN A 55 -8.16 -0.87 14.39
CA GLN A 55 -9.55 -0.62 14.04
C GLN A 55 -10.19 -1.85 13.38
N THR A 56 -9.53 -2.47 12.41
CA THR A 56 -10.02 -3.68 11.76
C THR A 56 -10.18 -4.85 12.74
N ALA A 57 -9.22 -5.03 13.66
CA ALA A 57 -9.32 -6.04 14.73
C ALA A 57 -10.57 -5.83 15.60
N ARG A 58 -10.84 -4.58 16.01
CA ARG A 58 -12.03 -4.23 16.80
C ARG A 58 -13.34 -4.48 16.04
N LEU A 59 -13.38 -4.14 14.75
CA LEU A 59 -14.57 -4.34 13.91
C LEU A 59 -14.84 -5.81 13.61
N SER A 60 -13.78 -6.62 13.43
CA SER A 60 -13.87 -8.05 13.08
C SER A 60 -13.91 -8.97 14.30
N GLY A 61 -13.71 -8.46 15.51
CA GLY A 61 -13.62 -9.27 16.73
C GLY A 61 -12.41 -10.21 16.75
N GLN A 62 -11.35 -9.88 16.02
CA GLN A 62 -10.13 -10.69 15.91
C GLN A 62 -9.01 -10.11 16.76
N ALA A 63 -8.07 -10.96 17.17
CA ALA A 63 -6.85 -10.50 17.82
C ALA A 63 -5.98 -9.70 16.84
N VAL A 64 -5.29 -8.65 17.31
CA VAL A 64 -4.50 -7.75 16.45
C VAL A 64 -3.33 -8.48 15.78
N ASP A 65 -2.79 -9.49 16.45
CA ASP A 65 -1.68 -10.34 15.99
C ASP A 65 -2.11 -11.44 14.99
N SER A 66 -3.40 -11.76 14.92
CA SER A 66 -3.94 -12.73 13.94
C SER A 66 -4.19 -12.12 12.56
N LEU A 67 -3.99 -10.81 12.40
CA LEU A 67 -4.21 -10.08 11.16
C LEU A 67 -2.93 -9.94 10.32
N ARG A 68 -3.08 -10.05 9.00
CA ARG A 68 -2.03 -9.79 7.99
C ARG A 68 -2.46 -8.70 7.04
N LEU A 69 -1.51 -7.90 6.58
CA LEU A 69 -1.75 -6.86 5.59
C LEU A 69 -1.91 -7.51 4.21
N PHE A 70 -3.01 -7.18 3.55
CA PHE A 70 -3.31 -7.60 2.18
C PHE A 70 -3.50 -6.37 1.29
N THR A 71 -3.03 -6.47 0.06
CA THR A 71 -3.09 -5.38 -0.93
C THR A 71 -3.54 -5.91 -2.29
N SER A 72 -4.31 -5.12 -3.02
CA SER A 72 -4.78 -5.46 -4.36
C SER A 72 -5.02 -4.20 -5.19
N PHE A 73 -4.74 -4.27 -6.49
CA PHE A 73 -5.11 -3.20 -7.43
C PHE A 73 -6.60 -3.22 -7.80
N GLY A 74 -7.34 -4.27 -7.39
CA GLY A 74 -8.79 -4.32 -7.45
C GLY A 74 -9.46 -3.80 -6.17
N PRO A 75 -10.78 -3.56 -6.18
CA PRO A 75 -11.51 -3.16 -4.99
C PRO A 75 -11.50 -4.28 -3.94
N LEU A 76 -11.28 -3.90 -2.68
CA LEU A 76 -11.41 -4.81 -1.53
C LEU A 76 -12.76 -4.57 -0.85
N SER A 77 -13.63 -5.59 -0.90
CA SER A 77 -14.90 -5.58 -0.16
C SER A 77 -14.68 -6.10 1.26
N MET A 78 -14.08 -5.27 2.13
CA MET A 78 -13.82 -5.61 3.52
C MET A 78 -13.92 -4.39 4.43
N GLN A 79 -14.32 -4.61 5.68
CA GLN A 79 -14.41 -3.53 6.67
C GLN A 79 -13.02 -3.03 7.04
N GLY A 80 -12.83 -1.71 6.97
CA GLY A 80 -11.52 -1.09 7.20
C GLY A 80 -10.56 -1.21 6.02
N ALA A 81 -11.04 -1.53 4.81
CA ALA A 81 -10.25 -1.34 3.60
C ALA A 81 -10.00 0.15 3.35
N VAL A 82 -8.84 0.49 2.79
CA VAL A 82 -8.47 1.85 2.38
C VAL A 82 -7.82 1.83 1.01
N SER A 83 -8.13 2.82 0.19
CA SER A 83 -7.44 3.04 -1.07
C SER A 83 -6.20 3.90 -0.83
N VAL A 84 -5.04 3.44 -1.28
CA VAL A 84 -3.76 4.14 -1.16
C VAL A 84 -3.32 4.62 -2.53
N GLU A 85 -2.91 5.87 -2.62
CA GLU A 85 -2.39 6.47 -3.85
C GLU A 85 -0.98 7.03 -3.66
N GLY A 86 -0.38 7.50 -4.76
CA GLY A 86 0.95 8.12 -4.73
C GLY A 86 2.11 7.12 -4.65
N LEU A 87 1.85 5.84 -4.93
CA LEU A 87 2.88 4.81 -5.00
C LEU A 87 3.65 4.89 -6.33
N TYR A 88 4.95 4.66 -6.25
CA TYR A 88 5.85 4.58 -7.39
C TYR A 88 6.56 3.24 -7.38
N LEU A 89 6.79 2.71 -8.58
CA LEU A 89 7.51 1.47 -8.84
C LEU A 89 8.80 1.79 -9.58
N GLU A 90 9.90 1.19 -9.11
CA GLU A 90 11.22 1.28 -9.73
C GLU A 90 11.67 -0.11 -10.19
N GLY A 91 12.43 -0.16 -11.28
CA GLY A 91 13.07 -1.40 -11.77
C GLY A 91 12.17 -2.33 -12.60
N CYS A 92 10.87 -2.05 -12.71
CA CYS A 92 9.97 -2.73 -13.63
C CYS A 92 8.80 -1.83 -14.07
N SER A 93 8.13 -2.23 -15.14
CA SER A 93 6.93 -1.56 -15.64
C SER A 93 5.69 -2.24 -15.07
N PHE A 94 4.57 -1.51 -15.02
CA PHE A 94 3.30 -2.04 -14.53
C PHE A 94 2.21 -1.83 -15.58
N ASN A 95 1.53 -2.91 -15.95
CA ASN A 95 0.43 -2.85 -16.89
C ASN A 95 -0.91 -2.73 -16.14
N PRO A 96 -1.60 -1.57 -16.22
CA PRO A 96 -2.82 -1.35 -15.46
C PRO A 96 -4.01 -2.20 -15.94
N SER A 97 -3.99 -2.71 -17.17
CA SER A 97 -5.07 -3.54 -17.72
C SER A 97 -5.00 -4.99 -17.23
N SER A 98 -3.80 -5.55 -17.11
CA SER A 98 -3.58 -6.91 -16.62
C SER A 98 -3.29 -6.97 -15.12
N ALA A 99 -2.96 -5.83 -14.50
CA ALA A 99 -2.43 -5.71 -13.14
C ALA A 99 -1.18 -6.58 -12.91
N LEU A 100 -0.34 -6.72 -13.95
CA LEU A 100 0.89 -7.50 -13.93
C LEU A 100 2.14 -6.62 -14.06
N LEU A 101 3.23 -7.11 -13.50
CA LEU A 101 4.57 -6.53 -13.69
C LEU A 101 5.11 -6.96 -15.05
N GLU A 102 5.76 -6.02 -15.74
CA GLU A 102 6.36 -6.21 -17.05
C GLU A 102 7.83 -5.78 -17.01
N SER A 103 8.65 -6.37 -17.88
CA SER A 103 10.02 -5.94 -18.07
C SER A 103 10.06 -4.53 -18.64
N SER A 104 10.84 -3.64 -18.03
CA SER A 104 11.04 -2.29 -18.55
C SER A 104 11.85 -2.30 -19.85
N SER A 105 11.44 -1.47 -20.82
CA SER A 105 12.25 -1.18 -22.00
C SER A 105 13.41 -0.23 -21.64
N ARG A 106 14.40 -0.10 -22.53
CA ARG A 106 15.54 0.82 -22.32
C ARG A 106 15.11 2.29 -22.22
N ASP A 107 14.00 2.64 -22.84
CA ASP A 107 13.47 4.01 -22.87
C ASP A 107 12.39 4.24 -21.80
N ALA A 108 12.12 3.24 -20.96
CA ALA A 108 11.13 3.34 -19.90
C ALA A 108 11.59 4.34 -18.81
N PRO A 109 10.63 5.07 -18.18
CA PRO A 109 10.96 5.93 -17.06
C PRO A 109 11.49 5.11 -15.87
N GLN A 110 12.43 5.67 -15.12
CA GLN A 110 12.98 5.04 -13.91
C GLN A 110 11.90 4.82 -12.84
N LEU A 111 10.96 5.75 -12.73
CA LEU A 111 9.83 5.69 -11.81
C LEU A 111 8.52 5.58 -12.58
N THR A 112 7.82 4.47 -12.38
CA THR A 112 6.47 4.24 -12.90
C THR A 112 5.45 4.53 -11.81
N ARG A 113 4.52 5.46 -12.04
CA ARG A 113 3.44 5.72 -11.10
C ARG A 113 2.44 4.56 -11.11
N LEU A 114 2.11 4.03 -9.95
CA LEU A 114 1.12 2.96 -9.81
C LEU A 114 -0.30 3.53 -9.69
N PRO A 115 -1.33 2.79 -10.15
CA PRO A 115 -2.71 3.15 -9.85
C PRO A 115 -3.01 2.98 -8.36
N PRO A 116 -4.12 3.54 -7.86
CA PRO A 116 -4.53 3.36 -6.47
C PRO A 116 -4.61 1.88 -6.09
N LEU A 117 -4.00 1.56 -4.94
CA LEU A 117 -3.91 0.23 -4.38
C LEU A 117 -4.88 0.12 -3.21
N SER A 118 -5.82 -0.81 -3.27
CA SER A 118 -6.64 -1.12 -2.10
C SER A 118 -5.81 -1.93 -1.11
N MET A 119 -5.86 -1.57 0.17
CA MET A 119 -5.22 -2.34 1.24
C MET A 119 -6.19 -2.58 2.40
N GLY A 120 -5.96 -3.64 3.16
CA GLY A 120 -6.71 -3.95 4.36
C GLY A 120 -6.05 -5.05 5.19
N TRP A 121 -6.50 -5.19 6.44
CA TRP A 121 -6.03 -6.23 7.34
C TRP A 121 -6.99 -7.42 7.32
N VAL A 122 -6.50 -8.60 6.92
CA VAL A 122 -7.30 -9.83 6.83
C VAL A 122 -6.84 -10.85 7.88
N PRO A 123 -7.73 -11.71 8.41
CA PRO A 123 -7.33 -12.85 9.21
C PRO A 123 -6.28 -13.72 8.49
N ALA A 124 -5.27 -14.18 9.22
CA ALA A 124 -4.25 -15.05 8.66
C ALA A 124 -4.83 -16.37 8.09
N SER A 125 -5.97 -16.84 8.62
CA SER A 125 -6.67 -18.01 8.10
C SER A 125 -7.43 -17.76 6.80
N SER A 126 -7.86 -16.52 6.53
CA SER A 126 -8.60 -16.15 5.30
C SER A 126 -7.70 -15.70 4.16
N SER A 127 -6.44 -15.34 4.45
CA SER A 127 -5.41 -15.23 3.43
C SER A 127 -4.97 -16.65 3.04
N ALA A 128 -5.85 -17.37 2.33
CA ALA A 128 -5.50 -18.64 1.74
C ALA A 128 -4.41 -18.39 0.69
N ASP A 129 -3.18 -18.75 1.08
CA ASP A 129 -2.12 -19.26 0.23
C ASP A 129 -1.47 -18.32 -0.80
N GLU A 130 -0.64 -17.38 -0.31
CA GLU A 130 0.49 -16.86 -1.10
C GLU A 130 1.71 -16.66 -0.20
N ARG A 131 2.23 -17.76 0.36
CA ARG A 131 3.67 -17.80 0.68
C ARG A 131 4.38 -18.13 -0.63
N PRO A 132 5.39 -17.38 -1.09
CA PRO A 132 6.31 -17.91 -2.09
C PRO A 132 7.10 -19.02 -1.39
N SER A 133 6.58 -20.25 -1.47
CA SER A 133 7.38 -21.41 -1.15
C SER A 133 8.54 -21.45 -2.13
N SER A 134 9.74 -21.52 -1.61
CA SER A 134 11.00 -21.61 -2.34
C SER A 134 11.12 -22.94 -3.09
N ARG A 135 10.35 -23.14 -4.17
CA ARG A 135 10.47 -24.35 -5.00
C ARG A 135 10.09 -24.11 -6.47
N PRO A 136 11.05 -24.09 -7.42
CA PRO A 136 10.81 -24.58 -8.78
C PRO A 136 10.92 -26.13 -8.77
N PRO A 137 10.45 -26.93 -9.77
CA PRO A 137 10.17 -26.60 -11.17
C PRO A 137 8.86 -27.22 -11.75
N SER A 138 8.61 -26.96 -13.04
CA SER A 138 7.62 -27.56 -13.96
C SER A 138 6.16 -27.05 -13.92
N ALA A 139 5.82 -26.24 -14.94
CA ALA A 139 4.47 -26.01 -15.49
C ALA A 139 4.45 -26.61 -16.93
N PRO A 140 3.30 -26.77 -17.66
CA PRO A 140 1.90 -26.30 -17.46
C PRO A 140 0.85 -27.44 -17.74
N PRO A 141 -0.49 -27.25 -17.99
CA PRO A 141 -1.29 -26.02 -18.18
C PRO A 141 -2.65 -25.95 -17.45
N GLY A 142 -3.25 -24.74 -17.41
CA GLY A 142 -4.72 -24.60 -17.32
C GLY A 142 -5.32 -24.00 -16.04
N GLY A 143 -4.70 -22.98 -15.45
CA GLY A 143 -5.33 -22.19 -14.38
C GLY A 143 -4.31 -21.23 -13.80
N GLY A 144 -4.24 -20.01 -14.33
CA GLY A 144 -3.25 -19.02 -13.93
C GLY A 144 -3.40 -18.64 -12.47
N ALA A 145 -2.68 -19.34 -11.58
CA ALA A 145 -2.44 -18.86 -10.24
C ALA A 145 -1.80 -17.49 -10.38
N LYS A 146 -2.53 -16.44 -9.99
CA LYS A 146 -1.95 -15.10 -9.87
C LYS A 146 -0.85 -15.24 -8.84
N THR A 147 0.40 -15.05 -9.25
CA THR A 147 1.55 -15.13 -8.36
C THR A 147 1.85 -13.73 -7.86
N THR A 148 1.61 -13.45 -6.58
CA THR A 148 2.00 -12.20 -5.95
C THR A 148 3.49 -12.22 -5.57
N VAL A 149 4.14 -11.07 -5.66
CA VAL A 149 5.53 -10.86 -5.26
C VAL A 149 5.57 -9.89 -4.09
N SER A 150 6.36 -10.21 -3.06
CA SER A 150 6.63 -9.29 -1.95
C SER A 150 7.71 -8.30 -2.37
N MET A 151 7.39 -7.00 -2.33
CA MET A 151 8.32 -5.93 -2.64
C MET A 151 8.47 -5.00 -1.43
N PRO A 152 9.69 -4.53 -1.12
CA PRO A 152 9.90 -3.54 -0.08
C PRO A 152 9.31 -2.18 -0.48
N VAL A 153 8.75 -1.46 0.49
CA VAL A 153 8.25 -0.10 0.32
C VAL A 153 9.18 0.86 1.05
N TYR A 154 9.71 1.84 0.33
CA TYR A 154 10.61 2.85 0.87
C TYR A 154 9.94 4.23 0.87
N VAL A 155 10.17 5.00 1.93
CA VAL A 155 9.75 6.40 2.02
C VAL A 155 10.95 7.24 1.58
N SER A 156 11.02 7.58 0.29
CA SER A 156 12.08 8.37 -0.39
C SER A 156 13.49 8.20 0.17
N LEU A 157 14.35 7.52 -0.60
CA LEU A 157 15.80 7.53 -0.39
C LEU A 157 16.31 8.97 -0.48
N SER A 158 16.76 9.50 0.66
CA SER A 158 17.63 10.69 0.71
C SER A 158 19.06 10.27 0.39
#